data_AF-U9TF91-F1
#
_entry.id   AF-U9TF91-F1
#
_cell.length_a   1.000
_cell.length_b   1.000
_cell.length_c   1.000
_cell.angle_alpha   90.00
_cell.angle_beta   90.00
_cell.angle_gamma   90.00
#
_symmetry.space_group_name_H-M   'P 1'
#
loop_
_entity.id
_entity.type
_entity.pdbx_description
1 polymer ?
#
loop_
_entity_poly.entity_id
_entity_poly.type
_entity_poly.pdbx_seq_one_letter_code
_entity_poly.pdbx_strand_id
1 'polypeptide(L)'
;MISSLQSLGFTINEEKSSLIPSQVVDYLGFQIDSKTMMIKLPKHKIKDLIQECKKISQKPVILIRKLVSLIGTVFPVRLHSRVLLKDKNIGLKMQGWNGIIELFPESIAQLEW
;
A
#
# COMPACT_ATOMS: atom_id res chain seq x y z
N MET A 1 17.45 -3.80 26.34
CA MET A 1 16.42 -3.18 25.47
C MET A 1 15.12 -3.96 25.54
N ILE A 2 15.09 -5.25 25.15
CA ILE A 2 13.89 -6.10 25.25
C ILE A 2 13.37 -6.19 26.69
N SER A 3 14.25 -6.52 27.64
CA SER A 3 13.93 -6.59 29.07
C SER A 3 13.39 -5.27 29.63
N SER A 4 13.89 -4.14 29.15
CA SER A 4 13.43 -2.80 29.54
C SER A 4 12.02 -2.49 29.03
N LEU A 5 11.69 -2.94 27.82
CA LEU A 5 10.33 -2.79 27.27
C LEU A 5 9.36 -3.71 27.99
N GLN A 6 9.76 -4.96 28.26
CA GLN A 6 8.95 -5.90 29.03
C GLN A 6 8.70 -5.42 30.46
N SER A 7 9.70 -4.81 31.13
CA SER A 7 9.52 -4.24 32.46
C SER A 7 8.56 -3.04 32.49
N LEU A 8 8.38 -2.35 31.36
CA LEU A 8 7.40 -1.28 31.18
C LEU A 8 6.01 -1.81 30.77
N GLY A 9 5.83 -3.13 30.68
CA GLY A 9 4.57 -3.77 30.32
C GLY A 9 4.34 -3.96 28.82
N PHE A 10 5.34 -3.73 27.96
CA PHE A 10 5.22 -4.02 26.53
C PHE A 10 5.36 -5.53 26.26
N THR A 11 4.39 -6.12 25.57
CA THR A 11 4.50 -7.48 25.03
C THR A 11 5.26 -7.45 23.72
N ILE A 12 6.40 -8.15 23.66
CA ILE A 12 7.22 -8.25 22.45
C ILE A 12 6.69 -9.36 21.56
N ASN A 13 6.52 -9.06 20.27
CA ASN A 13 6.24 -10.05 19.25
C ASN A 13 7.58 -10.55 18.68
N GLU A 14 8.01 -11.72 19.12
CA GLU A 14 9.30 -12.32 18.70
C GLU A 14 9.31 -12.63 17.20
N GLU A 15 8.19 -13.08 16.62
CA GLU A 15 8.10 -13.40 15.18
C GLU A 15 8.31 -12.17 14.28
N LYS A 16 7.82 -11.00 14.72
CA LYS A 16 7.96 -9.73 14.00
C LYS A 16 9.24 -8.98 14.36
N SER A 17 9.97 -9.41 15.38
CA SER A 17 11.18 -8.76 15.85
C SER A 17 12.41 -9.42 15.22
N SER A 18 13.29 -8.62 14.62
CA SER A 18 14.58 -9.11 14.12
C SER A 18 15.69 -8.71 15.09
N LEU A 19 16.13 -9.64 15.92
CA LEU A 19 17.21 -9.42 16.88
C LEU A 19 18.61 -9.61 16.28
N ILE A 20 18.66 -10.30 15.14
CA ILE A 20 19.89 -10.53 14.39
C ILE A 20 20.00 -9.45 13.31
N PRO A 21 21.14 -8.76 13.20
CA PRO A 21 21.37 -7.80 12.13
C PRO A 21 21.23 -8.46 10.75
N SER A 22 20.44 -7.85 9.87
CA SER A 22 20.32 -8.24 8.47
C SER A 22 20.77 -7.10 7.56
N GLN A 23 21.38 -7.45 6.43
CA GLN A 23 21.76 -6.49 5.38
C GLN A 23 20.57 -6.11 4.49
N VAL A 24 19.48 -6.87 4.56
CA VAL A 24 18.22 -6.60 3.84
C VAL A 24 17.07 -6.69 4.84
N VAL A 25 16.30 -5.62 4.99
CA VAL A 25 15.17 -5.57 5.92
C VAL A 25 13.98 -4.86 5.29
N ASP A 26 12.79 -5.38 5.54
CA ASP A 26 11.55 -4.69 5.20
C ASP A 26 11.16 -3.76 6.38
N TYR A 27 11.16 -2.45 6.15
CA TYR A 27 10.88 -1.43 7.17
C TYR A 27 10.01 -0.30 6.59
N LEU A 28 8.96 0.07 7.33
CA LEU A 28 7.96 1.10 6.94
C LEU A 28 7.41 0.92 5.51
N GLY A 29 7.29 -0.34 5.08
CA GLY A 29 6.76 -0.70 3.79
C GLY A 29 7.74 -0.67 2.61
N PHE A 30 9.01 -0.42 2.87
CA PHE A 30 10.11 -0.52 1.91
C PHE A 30 11.04 -1.67 2.26
N GLN A 31 11.76 -2.18 1.28
CA GLN A 31 12.92 -3.02 1.47
C GLN A 31 14.17 -2.15 1.42
N ILE A 32 14.94 -2.15 2.50
CA ILE A 32 16.21 -1.46 2.63
C ILE A 32 17.31 -2.48 2.46
N ASP A 33 18.24 -2.24 1.55
CA ASP A 33 19.39 -3.09 1.28
C ASP A 33 20.68 -2.29 1.46
N SER A 34 21.44 -2.61 2.51
CA SER A 34 22.69 -1.92 2.85
C SER A 34 23.88 -2.35 1.99
N LYS A 35 23.80 -3.46 1.24
CA LYS A 35 24.87 -3.85 0.29
C LYS A 35 24.80 -3.02 -0.97
N THR A 36 23.59 -2.80 -1.47
CA THR A 36 23.36 -2.00 -2.68
C THR A 36 23.11 -0.52 -2.38
N MET A 37 22.91 -0.16 -1.10
CA MET A 37 22.51 1.17 -0.66
C MET A 37 21.22 1.66 -1.35
N MET A 38 20.26 0.74 -1.53
CA MET A 38 19.00 1.01 -2.22
C MET A 38 17.80 0.81 -1.30
N ILE A 39 16.79 1.66 -1.50
CA ILE A 39 15.46 1.52 -0.93
C ILE A 39 14.49 1.23 -2.08
N LYS A 40 13.77 0.11 -1.99
CA LYS A 40 12.83 -0.32 -3.05
C LYS A 40 11.54 -0.84 -2.44
N LEU A 41 10.49 -0.93 -3.26
CA LEU A 41 9.27 -1.60 -2.80
C LEU A 41 9.53 -3.12 -2.70
N PRO A 42 9.12 -3.80 -1.61
CA PRO A 42 9.25 -5.24 -1.50
C PRO A 42 8.52 -5.96 -2.65
N LYS A 43 9.12 -7.02 -3.18
CA LYS A 43 8.58 -7.76 -4.34
C LYS A 43 7.16 -8.28 -4.11
N HIS A 44 6.84 -8.70 -2.87
CA HIS A 44 5.50 -9.17 -2.53
C HIS A 44 4.46 -8.05 -2.67
N LYS A 45 4.76 -6.84 -2.16
CA LYS A 45 3.87 -5.68 -2.31
C LYS A 45 3.66 -5.26 -3.77
N ILE A 46 4.69 -5.35 -4.60
CA ILE A 46 4.56 -5.09 -6.04
C ILE A 46 3.57 -6.09 -6.67
N LYS A 47 3.71 -7.39 -6.35
CA LYS A 47 2.79 -8.42 -6.86
C LYS A 47 1.36 -8.18 -6.42
N ASP A 48 1.15 -7.89 -5.13
CA ASP A 48 -0.18 -7.64 -4.58
C ASP A 48 -0.82 -6.41 -5.24
N LEU A 49 -0.05 -5.34 -5.43
CA LEU A 49 -0.49 -4.13 -6.11
C LEU A 49 -0.89 -4.39 -7.56
N ILE A 50 -0.07 -5.11 -8.33
CA ILE A 50 -0.39 -5.48 -9.72
C ILE A 50 -1.67 -6.32 -9.79
N GLN A 51 -1.82 -7.29 -8.87
CA GLN A 51 -3.02 -8.12 -8.81
C GLN A 51 -4.27 -7.30 -8.50
N GLU A 52 -4.19 -6.37 -7.54
CA GLU A 52 -5.32 -5.49 -7.24
C GLU A 52 -5.64 -4.55 -8.39
N CYS A 53 -4.65 -3.95 -9.06
CA CYS A 53 -4.89 -3.15 -10.27
C CYS A 53 -5.63 -3.96 -11.34
N LYS A 54 -5.17 -5.18 -11.65
CA LYS A 54 -5.82 -6.06 -12.64
C LYS A 54 -7.26 -6.40 -12.28
N LYS A 55 -7.53 -6.74 -11.01
CA LYS A 55 -8.90 -7.02 -10.54
C LYS A 55 -9.82 -5.80 -10.72
N ILE A 56 -9.30 -4.61 -10.46
CA ILE A 56 -10.04 -3.36 -10.55
C ILE A 56 -10.26 -2.97 -12.02
N SER A 57 -9.29 -3.17 -12.90
CA SER A 57 -9.47 -2.94 -14.34
C SER A 57 -10.54 -3.86 -14.94
N GLN A 58 -10.61 -5.12 -14.52
CA GLN A 58 -11.64 -6.07 -14.98
C GLN A 58 -13.04 -5.74 -14.45
N LYS A 59 -13.13 -5.20 -13.23
CA LYS A 59 -14.39 -4.79 -12.60
C LYS A 59 -14.21 -3.41 -11.97
N PRO A 60 -14.48 -2.32 -12.71
CA PRO A 60 -14.17 -0.95 -12.29
C PRO A 60 -15.13 -0.39 -11.21
N VAL A 61 -15.96 -1.25 -10.60
CA VAL A 61 -16.85 -0.87 -9.50
C VAL A 61 -16.25 -1.32 -8.18
N ILE A 62 -15.83 -0.36 -7.35
CA ILE A 62 -15.11 -0.64 -6.10
C ILE A 62 -15.63 0.20 -4.93
N LEU A 63 -15.43 -0.32 -3.72
CA LEU A 63 -15.65 0.45 -2.50
C LEU A 63 -14.64 1.60 -2.42
N ILE A 64 -15.08 2.78 -2.02
CA ILE A 64 -14.23 3.97 -1.91
C ILE A 64 -13.06 3.73 -0.94
N ARG A 65 -13.29 3.07 0.20
CA ARG A 65 -12.22 2.66 1.12
C ARG A 65 -11.14 1.79 0.45
N LYS A 66 -11.54 0.96 -0.52
CA LYS A 66 -10.61 0.10 -1.26
C LYS A 66 -9.80 0.92 -2.27
N LEU A 67 -10.42 1.90 -2.93
CA LEU A 67 -9.71 2.88 -3.77
C LEU A 67 -8.67 3.66 -2.96
N VAL A 68 -9.02 4.12 -1.75
CA VAL A 68 -8.09 4.84 -0.86
C VAL A 68 -6.90 3.95 -0.46
N SER A 69 -7.17 2.69 -0.11
CA SER A 69 -6.12 1.72 0.22
C SER A 69 -5.18 1.46 -0.96
N LEU A 70 -5.72 1.40 -2.18
CA LEU A 70 -4.93 1.25 -3.40
C LEU A 70 -4.03 2.48 -3.59
N ILE A 71 -4.60 3.69 -3.54
CA ILE A 71 -3.85 4.95 -3.68
C ILE A 71 -2.72 5.03 -2.64
N GLY A 72 -2.97 4.63 -1.39
CA GLY A 72 -1.95 4.62 -0.33
C GLY A 72 -0.79 3.65 -0.60
N THR A 73 -1.08 2.49 -1.21
CA THR A 73 -0.05 1.50 -1.59
C THR A 73 0.75 1.97 -2.81
N VAL A 74 0.12 2.77 -3.66
CA VAL A 74 0.67 3.30 -4.91
C VAL A 74 1.50 4.57 -4.70
N PHE A 75 1.21 5.36 -3.67
CA PHE A 75 1.90 6.62 -3.34
C PHE A 75 3.44 6.51 -3.27
N PRO A 76 4.04 5.43 -2.69
CA PRO A 76 5.49 5.23 -2.70
C PRO A 76 6.09 5.09 -4.10
N VAL A 77 5.30 4.67 -5.09
CA VAL A 77 5.75 4.26 -6.44
C VAL A 77 5.67 5.41 -7.45
N ARG A 78 5.25 6.62 -7.03
CA ARG A 78 5.02 7.78 -7.93
C ARG A 78 4.16 7.42 -9.15
N LEU A 79 3.18 6.54 -8.99
CA LEU A 79 2.17 6.38 -10.03
C LEU A 79 1.38 7.69 -10.15
N HIS A 80 0.89 7.99 -11.35
CA HIS A 80 0.13 9.18 -11.71
C HIS A 80 -1.26 9.26 -11.04
N SER A 81 -1.34 9.01 -9.73
CA SER A 81 -2.53 8.89 -8.86
C SER A 81 -3.49 10.08 -8.86
N ARG A 82 -3.22 11.14 -9.61
CA ARG A 82 -4.10 12.30 -9.75
C ARG A 82 -5.50 11.91 -10.23
N VAL A 83 -5.59 10.99 -11.18
CA VAL A 83 -6.89 10.55 -11.73
C VAL A 83 -7.65 9.73 -10.70
N LEU A 84 -6.99 8.74 -10.09
CA LEU A 84 -7.56 7.95 -8.98
C LEU A 84 -7.99 8.81 -7.78
N LEU A 85 -7.24 9.88 -7.46
CA LEU A 85 -7.58 10.83 -6.40
C LEU A 85 -8.82 11.66 -6.74
N LYS A 86 -9.02 12.01 -8.02
CA LYS A 86 -10.23 12.69 -8.49
C LYS A 86 -11.45 11.80 -8.26
N ASP A 87 -11.39 10.54 -8.68
CA ASP A 87 -12.46 9.56 -8.50
C ASP A 87 -12.79 9.39 -7.02
N LYS A 88 -11.76 9.20 -6.19
CA LYS A 88 -11.90 9.15 -4.73
C LYS A 88 -12.63 10.38 -4.18
N ASN A 89 -12.24 11.59 -4.58
CA ASN A 89 -12.85 12.82 -4.08
C ASN A 89 -14.32 12.97 -4.53
N ILE A 90 -14.66 12.56 -5.75
CA ILE A 90 -16.04 12.56 -6.25
C ILE A 90 -16.87 11.52 -5.49
N GLY A 91 -16.38 10.29 -5.39
CA GLY A 91 -17.06 9.21 -4.68
C GLY A 91 -17.34 9.55 -3.21
N LEU A 92 -16.34 10.10 -2.51
CA LEU A 92 -16.51 10.52 -1.12
C LEU A 92 -17.60 11.59 -0.95
N LYS A 93 -17.71 12.54 -1.88
CA LYS A 93 -18.74 13.59 -1.84
C LYS A 93 -20.14 13.03 -2.11
N MET A 94 -20.25 12.05 -3.00
CA MET A 94 -21.56 11.54 -3.44
C MET A 94 -22.11 10.43 -2.54
N GLN A 95 -21.26 9.50 -2.12
CA GLN A 95 -21.68 8.23 -1.50
C GLN A 95 -21.08 8.03 -0.09
N GLY A 96 -20.19 8.93 0.36
CA GLY A 96 -19.50 8.81 1.66
C GLY A 96 -18.45 7.70 1.71
N TRP A 97 -17.89 7.45 2.89
CA TRP A 97 -16.73 6.54 3.08
C TRP A 97 -17.01 5.08 2.69
N ASN A 98 -18.22 4.60 2.99
CA ASN A 98 -18.64 3.22 2.73
C ASN A 98 -19.32 3.03 1.37
N GLY A 99 -19.35 4.08 0.55
CA GLY A 99 -19.93 4.06 -0.78
C GLY A 99 -19.13 3.23 -1.78
N ILE A 100 -19.80 2.94 -2.89
CA ILE A 100 -19.17 2.39 -4.10
C ILE A 100 -19.00 3.49 -5.15
N ILE A 101 -17.98 3.34 -5.97
CA ILE A 101 -17.74 4.19 -7.13
C ILE A 101 -17.37 3.31 -8.33
N GLU A 102 -17.91 3.67 -9.49
CA GLU A 102 -17.42 3.21 -10.78
C GLU A 102 -16.29 4.13 -11.23
N LEU A 103 -15.13 3.55 -11.52
CA LEU A 103 -13.95 4.31 -11.95
C LEU A 103 -14.14 4.86 -13.36
N PHE A 104 -13.64 6.08 -13.58
CA PHE A 104 -13.68 6.67 -14.91
C PHE A 104 -12.67 5.99 -15.85
N PRO A 105 -12.90 6.00 -17.18
CA PRO A 105 -12.02 5.34 -18.14
C PRO A 105 -10.54 5.75 -18.03
N GLU A 106 -10.26 7.01 -17.69
CA GLU A 106 -8.91 7.52 -17.50
C GLU A 106 -8.21 6.88 -16.28
N SER A 107 -8.96 6.58 -15.23
CA SER A 107 -8.45 5.84 -14.07
C SER A 107 -8.18 4.39 -14.42
N ILE A 108 -9.03 3.77 -15.24
CA ILE A 108 -8.86 2.37 -15.68
C ILE A 108 -7.61 2.23 -16.55
N ALA A 109 -7.44 3.11 -17.55
CA ALA A 109 -6.26 3.12 -18.43
C ALA A 109 -4.94 3.26 -17.64
N GLN A 110 -4.98 3.98 -16.52
CA GLN A 110 -3.82 4.15 -15.65
C GLN A 110 -3.47 2.90 -14.82
N LEU A 111 -4.42 1.98 -14.64
CA LEU A 111 -4.23 0.72 -13.90
C LEU A 111 -3.69 -0.41 -14.79
N GLU A 112 -3.79 -0.30 -16.12
CA GLU A 112 -3.45 -1.35 -17.10
C GLU A 112 -1.97 -1.40 -17.53
N TRP A 113 -1.05 -0.94 -16.67
CA TRP A 113 0.39 -0.88 -16.97
C TRP A 113 1.03 -2.23 -17.36
#